data_AF-A0A954DX01-F1
#
_entry.id   AF-A0A954DX01-F1
#
_cell.length_a   1.000
_cell.length_b   1.000
_cell.length_c   1.000
_cell.angle_alpha   90.00
_cell.angle_beta   90.00
_cell.angle_gamma   90.00
#
_symmetry.space_group_name_H-M   'P 1'
#
loop_
_entity.id
_entity.type
_entity.pdbx_description
1 polymer ?
#
loop_
_entity_poly.entity_id
_entity_poly.type
_entity_poly.pdbx_seq_one_letter_code
_entity_poly.pdbx_strand_id
1 'polypeptide(L)'
;MIIQCPSCGLQAKLPDSKEGAKVRCSECERVYVAKPAGARGKTQKSNPTMPIAIGAGVVVIAIVLFAMSGDKGGQGVVVPEVKATETVKETYVDPTGFDSELSKVARRAHDLAFERAELDLQVMIDLPHAWAQLNGTEEGPADPVDYQSLSSGEQSEFISGVIASLVAENEDNLVGWWYPLDGRVIEQTDQFATVEFELQPRDSSNPGLRGIHWGLVKAGNKWKVWKWERWISDAEAAANVRRTASKTVKKSLSDGSLVLESEPRTLPHDPTTSAELAARIDTLVAQLGDPNLPPRKLTPVREELIAIGKPATPILINELWNSYKELEAAKAAGGDMYESQVKLTAMAEMLKEITDYSTTVALESMGGTDERLESGIKQWFYWYDKKYKRFKGIDEEAQVDGLEAITDLSELTEKERREYEKAKREQEQEKNN
;
A
#
# COMPACT_ATOMS: atom_id res chain seq x y z
N MET A 1 18.88 20.10 30.49
CA MET A 1 19.37 18.72 30.36
C MET A 1 20.24 18.53 29.12
N ILE A 2 21.29 17.70 29.22
CA ILE A 2 22.05 17.22 28.05
C ILE A 2 21.44 15.88 27.62
N ILE A 3 21.03 15.80 26.35
CA ILE A 3 20.54 14.56 25.74
C ILE A 3 21.54 14.09 24.69
N GLN A 4 21.57 12.78 24.44
CA GLN A 4 22.44 12.17 23.44
C GLN A 4 21.60 11.41 22.42
N CYS A 5 21.86 11.63 21.13
CA CYS A 5 21.25 10.84 20.08
C CYS A 5 21.69 9.37 20.21
N PRO A 6 20.76 8.40 20.28
CA PRO A 6 21.12 6.99 20.43
C PRO A 6 21.75 6.38 19.17
N SER A 7 21.65 7.05 18.01
CA SER A 7 22.16 6.52 16.74
C SER A 7 23.54 7.06 16.36
N CYS A 8 23.77 8.38 16.44
CA CYS A 8 25.07 8.98 16.09
C CYS A 8 25.88 9.47 17.31
N GLY A 9 25.28 9.49 18.50
CA GLY A 9 25.97 9.94 19.72
C GLY A 9 26.08 11.46 19.89
N LEU A 10 25.52 12.26 18.98
CA LEU A 10 25.51 13.73 19.07
C LEU A 10 24.80 14.22 20.34
N GLN A 11 25.39 15.19 21.04
CA GLN A 11 24.83 15.78 22.25
C GLN A 11 24.12 17.10 21.96
N ALA A 12 22.94 17.29 22.56
CA ALA A 12 22.17 18.53 22.47
C ALA A 12 21.72 18.99 23.85
N LYS A 13 21.69 20.30 24.08
CA LYS A 13 21.21 20.92 25.32
C LYS A 13 19.77 21.37 25.14
N LEU A 14 18.85 20.82 25.93
CA LEU A 14 17.44 21.21 25.95
C LEU A 14 17.03 21.73 27.34
N PRO A 15 15.97 22.56 27.43
CA PRO A 15 15.37 22.92 28.71
C PRO A 15 14.77 21.68 29.39
N ASP A 16 14.78 21.64 30.72
CA ASP A 16 14.26 20.49 31.49
C ASP A 16 12.75 20.30 31.32
N SER A 17 12.01 21.34 30.91
CA SER A 17 10.58 21.27 30.56
C SER A 17 10.28 20.46 29.29
N LYS A 18 11.30 19.97 28.58
CA LYS A 18 11.18 19.17 27.35
C LYS A 18 11.62 17.71 27.54
N GLU A 19 11.78 17.25 28.78
CA GLU A 19 11.99 15.83 29.06
C GLU A 19 10.79 14.99 28.56
N GLY A 20 11.07 13.91 27.83
CA GLY A 20 10.03 13.07 27.21
C GLY A 20 9.49 13.57 25.88
N ALA A 21 9.89 14.75 25.39
CA ALA A 21 9.49 15.24 24.07
C ALA A 21 10.20 14.46 22.94
N LYS A 22 9.53 14.31 21.79
CA LYS A 22 10.14 13.80 20.56
C LYS A 22 11.03 14.88 19.95
N VAL A 23 12.31 14.59 19.77
CA VAL A 23 13.31 15.50 19.21
C VAL A 23 13.93 14.85 17.98
N ARG A 24 14.12 15.62 16.92
CA ARG A 24 14.81 15.19 15.70
C ARG A 24 16.31 15.49 15.85
N CYS A 25 17.17 14.50 15.61
CA CYS A 25 18.62 14.71 15.54
C CYS A 25 18.96 15.58 14.32
N SER A 26 19.79 16.61 14.48
CA SER A 26 20.21 17.48 13.38
C SER A 26 21.20 16.82 12.41
N GLU A 27 21.81 15.70 12.79
CA GLU A 27 22.88 15.05 12.02
C GLU A 27 22.40 13.80 11.28
N CYS A 28 21.64 12.92 11.94
CA CYS A 28 21.13 11.68 11.33
C CYS A 28 19.62 11.68 11.08
N GLU A 29 18.96 12.82 11.29
CA GLU A 29 17.51 13.06 11.10
C GLU A 29 16.55 12.13 11.87
N ARG A 30 17.06 11.18 12.66
CA ARG A 30 16.24 10.27 13.46
C ARG A 30 15.52 11.02 14.58
N VAL A 31 14.25 10.69 14.75
CA VAL A 31 13.41 11.20 15.85
C VAL A 31 13.54 10.26 17.05
N TYR A 32 13.91 10.80 18.20
CA TYR A 32 14.03 10.05 19.45
C TYR A 32 13.43 10.84 20.62
N VAL A 33 13.19 10.17 21.75
CA VAL A 33 12.63 10.82 22.94
C VAL A 33 13.76 11.42 23.77
N ALA A 34 13.66 12.70 24.10
CA ALA A 34 14.62 13.41 24.95
C ALA A 34 14.68 12.75 26.34
N LYS A 35 15.79 12.08 26.63
CA LYS A 35 16.12 11.52 27.95
C LYS A 35 17.48 12.03 28.38
N PRO A 36 17.68 12.33 29.67
CA PRO A 36 18.97 12.83 30.16
C PRO A 36 20.06 11.77 29.93
N ALA A 37 21.23 12.23 29.50
CA ALA A 37 22.40 11.37 29.32
C ALA A 37 22.69 10.60 30.63
N GLY A 38 22.64 9.26 30.57
CA GLY A 38 22.84 8.37 31.72
C GLY A 38 21.58 7.71 32.28
N ALA A 39 20.37 8.10 31.85
CA ALA A 39 19.13 7.41 32.22
C ALA A 39 18.95 6.09 31.44
N ARG A 40 19.72 5.06 31.78
CA ARG A 40 19.44 3.68 31.34
C ARG A 40 18.18 3.19 32.06
N GLY A 41 17.07 3.13 31.32
CA GLY A 41 15.86 2.45 31.77
C GLY A 41 16.13 0.96 31.99
N LYS A 42 15.67 0.42 33.11
CA LYS A 42 15.66 -1.01 33.43
C LYS A 42 14.84 -1.74 32.35
N THR A 43 15.52 -2.44 31.44
CA THR A 43 14.87 -3.43 30.58
C THR A 43 14.48 -4.62 31.47
N GLN A 44 13.18 -4.84 31.61
CA GLN A 44 12.60 -5.96 32.34
C GLN A 44 12.96 -7.26 31.61
N LYS A 45 13.95 -7.98 32.14
CA LYS A 45 14.44 -9.26 31.65
C LYS A 45 13.50 -10.37 32.15
N SER A 46 12.74 -11.00 31.26
CA SER A 46 12.18 -12.33 31.52
C SER A 46 13.30 -13.36 31.33
N ASN A 47 13.62 -14.06 32.41
CA ASN A 47 14.61 -15.17 32.47
C ASN A 47 14.16 -16.37 31.60
N PRO A 48 15.10 -17.19 31.10
CA PRO A 48 15.61 -18.31 31.90
C PRO A 48 17.15 -18.50 31.89
N THR A 49 17.69 -18.56 33.10
CA THR A 49 18.76 -19.45 33.63
C THR A 49 19.50 -20.40 32.67
N MET A 50 20.80 -20.21 32.42
CA MET A 50 21.98 -20.85 33.08
C MET A 50 23.31 -20.42 32.38
N PRO A 51 24.52 -20.69 32.93
CA PRO A 51 25.54 -19.67 33.15
C PRO A 51 26.68 -19.70 32.13
N ILE A 52 27.12 -18.54 31.65
CA ILE A 52 28.41 -18.42 30.95
C ILE A 52 29.38 -17.69 31.86
N ALA A 53 30.39 -18.46 32.25
CA ALA A 53 31.53 -18.06 33.04
C ALA A 53 32.29 -16.92 32.37
N ILE A 54 32.59 -15.93 33.19
CA ILE A 54 33.52 -14.85 32.95
C ILE A 54 34.91 -15.48 32.78
N GLY A 55 35.52 -15.28 31.61
CA GLY A 55 36.89 -15.67 31.32
C GLY A 55 37.61 -14.54 30.59
N ALA A 56 38.22 -13.65 31.37
CA ALA A 56 39.24 -12.71 30.91
C ALA A 56 40.29 -13.47 30.05
N GLY A 57 40.71 -12.97 28.89
CA GLY A 57 41.33 -11.66 28.75
C GLY A 57 42.82 -11.78 29.06
N VAL A 58 43.58 -12.41 28.17
CA VAL A 58 45.05 -12.37 28.17
C VAL A 58 45.51 -11.97 26.77
N VAL A 59 45.94 -10.72 26.67
CA VAL A 59 46.72 -10.16 25.59
C VAL A 59 48.14 -10.72 25.72
N VAL A 60 48.64 -11.42 24.71
CA VAL A 60 50.08 -11.59 24.49
C VAL A 60 50.41 -11.11 23.09
N ILE A 61 50.99 -9.92 23.05
CA ILE A 61 51.77 -9.41 21.92
C ILE A 61 53.08 -10.19 21.91
N ALA A 62 53.38 -10.87 20.80
CA ALA A 62 54.72 -11.36 20.50
C ALA A 62 55.04 -11.09 19.02
N ILE A 63 55.67 -9.94 18.78
CA ILE A 63 56.44 -9.68 17.57
C ILE A 63 57.77 -10.41 17.75
N VAL A 64 58.04 -11.42 16.92
CA VAL A 64 59.39 -11.96 16.71
C VAL A 64 59.71 -11.85 15.24
N LEU A 65 60.49 -10.81 14.91
CA LEU A 65 61.31 -10.77 13.69
C LEU A 65 62.51 -11.68 13.92
N PHE A 66 62.65 -12.67 13.05
CA PHE A 66 63.76 -13.61 13.05
C PHE A 66 64.91 -13.12 12.16
N ALA A 67 66.11 -13.55 12.55
CA ALA A 67 67.36 -13.69 11.79
C ALA A 67 68.22 -12.43 11.59
N MET A 68 69.40 -12.40 12.23
CA MET A 68 70.62 -13.04 11.69
C MET A 68 71.75 -13.09 12.74
N SER A 69 72.53 -14.18 12.67
CA SER A 69 73.91 -14.39 13.15
C SER A 69 74.13 -14.92 14.58
N GLY A 70 74.69 -16.14 14.66
CA GLY A 70 75.64 -16.50 15.73
C GLY A 70 75.42 -17.84 16.44
N ASP A 71 75.96 -18.92 15.85
CA ASP A 71 76.62 -20.08 16.46
C ASP A 71 76.56 -20.29 18.01
N LYS A 72 75.97 -21.41 18.47
CA LYS A 72 76.62 -22.53 19.21
C LYS A 72 75.62 -23.43 19.96
N GLY A 73 75.72 -24.73 19.65
CA GLY A 73 75.55 -25.93 20.48
C GLY A 73 74.57 -25.94 21.66
N GLY A 74 73.57 -26.81 21.57
CA GLY A 74 72.84 -27.33 22.73
C GLY A 74 71.75 -28.32 22.32
N GLN A 75 71.95 -29.61 22.62
CA GLN A 75 70.93 -30.65 22.50
C GLN A 75 69.70 -30.29 23.33
N GLY A 76 68.54 -30.17 22.67
CA GLY A 76 67.24 -30.02 23.30
C GLY A 76 66.25 -30.97 22.64
N VAL A 77 65.61 -31.81 23.46
CA VAL A 77 64.62 -32.83 23.09
C VAL A 77 63.45 -32.18 22.35
N VAL A 78 63.17 -32.65 21.13
CA VAL A 78 61.99 -32.23 20.34
C VAL A 78 60.78 -33.00 20.83
N VAL A 79 59.90 -32.34 21.57
CA VAL A 79 58.52 -32.79 21.80
C VAL A 79 57.72 -32.45 20.53
N PRO A 80 56.96 -33.39 19.93
CA PRO A 80 56.20 -33.10 18.73
C PRO A 80 55.08 -32.10 19.04
N GLU A 81 55.07 -31.02 18.27
CA GLU A 81 54.03 -29.99 18.29
C GLU A 81 52.71 -30.59 17.79
N VAL A 82 51.76 -30.77 18.71
CA VAL A 82 50.38 -31.17 18.40
C VAL A 82 49.72 -29.98 17.71
N LYS A 83 49.53 -30.08 16.39
CA LYS A 83 48.69 -29.14 15.63
C LYS A 83 47.30 -29.12 16.26
N ALA A 84 46.93 -27.98 16.85
CA ALA A 84 45.58 -27.72 17.29
C ALA A 84 44.67 -27.73 16.06
N THR A 85 43.79 -28.72 15.98
CA THR A 85 42.70 -28.77 15.02
C THR A 85 41.77 -27.59 15.31
N GLU A 86 41.70 -26.63 14.39
CA GLU A 86 40.68 -25.57 14.42
C GLU A 86 39.30 -26.24 14.38
N THR A 87 38.56 -26.12 15.47
CA THR A 87 37.14 -26.48 15.51
C THR A 87 36.37 -25.44 14.69
N VAL A 88 36.03 -25.82 13.46
CA VAL A 88 35.05 -25.11 12.63
C VAL A 88 33.76 -25.03 13.45
N LYS A 89 33.42 -23.84 13.94
CA LYS A 89 32.08 -23.58 14.49
C LYS A 89 31.11 -23.71 13.32
N GLU A 90 30.34 -24.80 13.28
CA GLU A 90 29.20 -24.93 12.38
C GLU A 90 28.24 -23.78 12.70
N THR A 91 28.24 -22.75 11.85
CA THR A 91 27.21 -21.71 11.85
C THR A 91 25.88 -22.38 11.55
N TYR A 92 24.98 -22.38 12.53
CA TYR A 92 23.59 -22.79 12.35
C TYR A 92 22.97 -21.93 11.25
N VAL A 93 22.64 -22.54 10.11
CA VAL A 93 21.92 -21.89 9.00
C VAL A 93 20.45 -22.19 9.18
N ASP A 94 19.62 -21.16 9.35
CA ASP A 94 18.17 -21.29 9.37
C ASP A 94 17.68 -21.79 8.00
N PRO A 95 17.13 -23.01 7.90
CA PRO A 95 16.72 -23.60 6.63
C PRO A 95 15.52 -22.91 5.99
N THR A 96 14.82 -22.03 6.71
CA THR A 96 13.67 -21.26 6.18
C THR A 96 13.94 -19.76 6.07
N GLY A 97 15.08 -19.29 6.57
CA GLY A 97 15.45 -17.88 6.53
C GLY A 97 15.92 -17.39 5.15
N PHE A 98 16.33 -16.13 5.10
CA PHE A 98 16.82 -15.49 3.88
C PHE A 98 18.07 -16.16 3.28
N ASP A 99 18.86 -16.84 4.13
CA ASP A 99 20.04 -17.59 3.73
C ASP A 99 19.79 -19.08 3.48
N SER A 100 18.53 -19.52 3.45
CA SER A 100 18.16 -20.85 3.01
C SER A 100 18.53 -21.10 1.54
N GLU A 101 18.68 -22.37 1.17
CA GLU A 101 18.97 -22.76 -0.22
C GLU A 101 17.85 -22.33 -1.19
N LEU A 102 16.59 -22.38 -0.76
CA LEU A 102 15.45 -21.95 -1.55
C LEU A 102 15.47 -20.43 -1.79
N SER A 103 15.74 -19.65 -0.74
CA SER A 103 15.93 -18.21 -0.85
C SER A 103 17.13 -17.85 -1.74
N LYS A 104 18.23 -18.60 -1.70
CA LYS A 104 19.36 -18.39 -2.62
C LYS A 104 18.99 -18.62 -4.08
N VAL A 105 18.17 -19.64 -4.38
CA VAL A 105 17.70 -19.90 -5.75
C VAL A 105 16.85 -18.73 -6.25
N ALA A 106 15.89 -18.26 -5.47
CA ALA A 106 15.06 -17.11 -5.85
C ALA A 106 15.89 -15.81 -5.98
N ARG A 107 16.85 -15.55 -5.07
CA ARG A 107 17.77 -14.40 -5.18
C ARG A 107 18.61 -14.46 -6.46
N ARG A 108 19.12 -15.65 -6.81
CA ARG A 108 19.90 -15.82 -8.03
C ARG A 108 19.08 -15.48 -9.29
N ALA A 109 17.77 -15.75 -9.31
CA ALA A 109 16.91 -15.32 -10.41
C ALA A 109 16.84 -13.78 -10.53
N HIS A 110 16.73 -13.05 -9.41
CA HIS A 110 16.81 -11.57 -9.42
C HIS A 110 18.15 -11.06 -9.94
N ASP A 111 19.26 -11.66 -9.49
CA ASP A 111 20.60 -11.25 -9.93
C ASP A 111 20.81 -11.49 -11.42
N LEU A 112 20.43 -12.68 -11.93
CA LEU A 112 20.52 -13.00 -13.35
C LEU A 112 19.63 -12.10 -14.22
N ALA A 113 18.42 -11.78 -13.74
CA ALA A 113 17.52 -10.87 -14.45
C ALA A 113 18.11 -9.45 -14.52
N PHE A 114 18.69 -8.95 -13.43
CA PHE A 114 19.37 -7.67 -13.40
C PHE A 114 20.63 -7.64 -14.28
N GLU A 115 21.42 -8.71 -14.26
CA GLU A 115 22.61 -8.90 -15.10
C GLU A 115 22.29 -9.15 -16.57
N ARG A 116 21.00 -9.36 -16.91
CA ARG A 116 20.53 -9.77 -18.25
C ARG A 116 21.19 -11.05 -18.75
N ALA A 117 21.44 -11.98 -17.84
CA ALA A 117 21.98 -13.30 -18.15
C ALA A 117 20.85 -14.24 -18.61
N GLU A 118 20.29 -13.96 -19.80
CA GLU A 118 19.07 -14.60 -20.33
C GLU A 118 19.15 -16.13 -20.38
N LEU A 119 20.29 -16.68 -20.83
CA LEU A 119 20.49 -18.13 -20.94
C LEU A 119 20.50 -18.82 -19.57
N ASP A 120 21.14 -18.21 -18.58
CA ASP A 120 21.18 -18.75 -17.22
C ASP A 120 19.80 -18.65 -16.57
N LEU A 121 19.07 -17.56 -16.82
CA LEU A 121 17.71 -17.37 -16.34
C LEU A 121 16.77 -18.42 -16.94
N GLN A 122 16.89 -18.70 -18.24
CA GLN A 122 16.13 -19.77 -18.91
C GLN A 122 16.39 -21.14 -18.27
N VAL A 123 17.63 -21.45 -17.88
CA VAL A 123 17.97 -22.73 -17.22
C VAL A 123 17.34 -22.83 -15.82
N MET A 124 17.22 -21.70 -15.12
CA MET A 124 16.64 -21.63 -13.77
C MET A 124 15.12 -21.71 -13.75
N ILE A 125 14.46 -21.41 -14.85
CA ILE A 125 13.00 -21.45 -14.95
C ILE A 125 12.53 -22.87 -15.30
N ASP A 126 11.48 -23.32 -14.62
CA ASP A 126 10.71 -24.48 -15.04
C ASP A 126 9.58 -24.05 -16.00
N LEU A 127 9.89 -24.10 -17.29
CA LEU A 127 9.02 -23.61 -18.36
C LEU A 127 7.65 -24.30 -18.43
N PRO A 128 7.53 -25.64 -18.23
CA PRO A 128 6.22 -26.30 -18.19
C PRO A 128 5.29 -25.74 -17.11
N HIS A 129 5.78 -25.54 -15.89
CA HIS A 129 4.96 -24.98 -14.81
C HIS A 129 4.71 -23.47 -14.99
N ALA A 130 5.68 -22.72 -15.53
CA ALA A 130 5.46 -21.31 -15.87
C ALA A 130 4.39 -21.16 -16.97
N TRP A 131 4.37 -22.05 -17.96
CA TRP A 131 3.35 -22.08 -19.01
C TRP A 131 1.95 -22.34 -18.43
N ALA A 132 1.85 -23.37 -17.58
CA ALA A 132 0.62 -23.73 -16.88
C ALA A 132 0.03 -22.55 -16.10
N GLN A 133 0.89 -21.79 -15.41
CA GLN A 133 0.49 -20.63 -14.62
C GLN A 133 0.05 -19.45 -15.50
N LEU A 134 0.82 -19.12 -16.54
CA LEU A 134 0.59 -17.92 -17.35
C LEU A 134 -0.55 -18.09 -18.37
N ASN A 135 -0.89 -19.33 -18.74
CA ASN A 135 -1.99 -19.64 -19.66
C ASN A 135 -3.19 -20.31 -18.98
N GLY A 136 -3.22 -20.32 -17.64
CA GLY A 136 -4.39 -20.77 -16.88
C GLY A 136 -5.62 -19.89 -17.14
N THR A 137 -6.80 -20.46 -16.96
CA THR A 137 -8.09 -19.75 -17.07
C THR A 137 -8.73 -19.59 -15.68
N GLU A 138 -9.88 -18.90 -15.60
CA GLU A 138 -10.66 -18.81 -14.36
C GLU A 138 -11.09 -20.19 -13.82
N GLU A 139 -11.11 -21.23 -14.66
CA GLU A 139 -11.41 -22.61 -14.28
C GLU A 139 -10.21 -23.36 -13.67
N GLY A 140 -8.99 -22.81 -13.76
CA GLY A 140 -7.77 -23.37 -13.18
C GLY A 140 -6.51 -23.20 -14.04
N PRO A 141 -5.32 -23.55 -13.51
CA PRO A 141 -4.08 -23.54 -14.27
C PRO A 141 -4.13 -24.54 -15.44
N ALA A 142 -3.48 -24.21 -16.56
CA ALA A 142 -3.35 -25.14 -17.67
C ALA A 142 -2.47 -26.35 -17.27
N ASP A 143 -2.55 -27.47 -18.00
CA ASP A 143 -1.74 -28.64 -17.68
C ASP A 143 -0.27 -28.40 -18.11
N PRO A 144 0.74 -28.61 -17.22
CA PRO A 144 2.15 -28.53 -17.61
C PRO A 144 2.53 -29.43 -18.79
N VAL A 145 1.79 -30.51 -19.04
CA VAL A 145 2.00 -31.41 -20.19
C VAL A 145 1.73 -30.71 -21.52
N ASP A 146 0.82 -29.72 -21.55
CA ASP A 146 0.46 -28.99 -22.76
C ASP A 146 1.65 -28.22 -23.34
N TYR A 147 2.57 -27.76 -22.49
CA TYR A 147 3.80 -27.09 -22.94
C TYR A 147 4.65 -27.97 -23.86
N GLN A 148 4.73 -29.29 -23.57
CA GLN A 148 5.51 -30.22 -24.39
C GLN A 148 4.84 -30.51 -25.74
N SER A 149 3.53 -30.26 -25.85
CA SER A 149 2.77 -30.42 -27.10
C SER A 149 2.95 -29.26 -28.08
N LEU A 150 3.44 -28.10 -27.59
CA LEU A 150 3.73 -26.93 -28.42
C LEU A 150 4.81 -27.23 -29.46
N SER A 151 4.71 -26.58 -30.61
CA SER A 151 5.78 -26.59 -31.60
C SER A 151 7.04 -25.91 -31.05
N SER A 152 8.21 -26.24 -31.61
CA SER A 152 9.47 -25.61 -31.19
C SER A 152 9.47 -24.08 -31.39
N GLY A 153 8.72 -23.58 -32.38
CA GLY A 153 8.54 -22.14 -32.58
C GLY A 153 7.77 -21.49 -31.44
N GLU A 154 6.63 -22.06 -31.05
CA GLU A 154 5.80 -21.57 -29.95
C GLU A 154 6.53 -21.63 -28.61
N GLN A 155 7.28 -22.72 -28.36
CA GLN A 155 8.11 -22.83 -27.16
C GLN A 155 9.17 -21.72 -27.12
N SER A 156 9.84 -21.44 -28.24
CA SER A 156 10.85 -20.39 -28.33
C SER A 156 10.26 -19.00 -28.13
N GLU A 157 9.08 -18.74 -28.68
CA GLU A 157 8.36 -17.47 -28.51
C GLU A 157 7.95 -17.27 -27.05
N PHE A 158 7.39 -18.30 -26.42
CA PHE A 158 7.04 -18.26 -24.99
C PHE A 158 8.24 -18.01 -24.10
N ILE A 159 9.35 -18.74 -24.30
CA ILE A 159 10.59 -18.55 -23.55
C ILE A 159 11.06 -17.09 -23.67
N SER A 160 11.10 -16.58 -24.90
CA SER A 160 11.54 -15.21 -25.17
C SER A 160 10.65 -14.18 -24.46
N GLY A 161 9.33 -14.40 -24.49
CA GLY A 161 8.37 -13.54 -23.79
C GLY A 161 8.55 -13.56 -22.26
N VAL A 162 8.73 -14.75 -21.67
CA VAL A 162 8.98 -14.89 -20.23
C VAL A 162 10.26 -14.18 -19.83
N ILE A 163 11.37 -14.44 -20.52
CA ILE A 163 12.66 -13.82 -20.22
C ILE A 163 12.59 -12.30 -20.37
N ALA A 164 12.02 -11.81 -21.48
CA ALA A 164 11.81 -10.38 -21.72
C ALA A 164 11.02 -9.72 -20.59
N SER A 165 9.98 -10.38 -20.06
CA SER A 165 9.20 -9.85 -18.94
C SER A 165 10.01 -9.73 -17.64
N LEU A 166 10.93 -10.65 -17.40
CA LEU A 166 11.77 -10.69 -16.19
C LEU A 166 12.93 -9.68 -16.25
N VAL A 167 13.43 -9.34 -17.43
CA VAL A 167 14.56 -8.39 -17.61
C VAL A 167 14.13 -6.97 -17.99
N ALA A 168 12.84 -6.73 -18.20
CA ALA A 168 12.31 -5.43 -18.63
C ALA A 168 12.70 -4.28 -17.67
N GLU A 169 13.16 -3.16 -18.23
CA GLU A 169 13.43 -1.92 -17.49
C GLU A 169 12.13 -1.14 -17.25
N ASN A 170 11.31 -1.63 -16.32
CA ASN A 170 10.08 -0.97 -15.90
C ASN A 170 9.98 -1.04 -14.37
N GLU A 171 9.52 0.02 -13.73
CA GLU A 171 9.23 0.05 -12.29
C GLU A 171 8.27 -1.06 -11.84
N ASP A 172 7.41 -1.55 -12.73
CA ASP A 172 6.49 -2.65 -12.44
C ASP A 172 7.11 -4.04 -12.54
N ASN A 173 8.29 -4.18 -13.16
CA ASN A 173 9.00 -5.46 -13.18
C ASN A 173 9.69 -5.71 -11.84
N LEU A 174 9.06 -6.49 -10.97
CA LEU A 174 9.54 -6.81 -9.63
C LEU A 174 10.82 -7.67 -9.58
N VAL A 175 11.28 -8.22 -10.70
CA VAL A 175 12.42 -9.15 -10.70
C VAL A 175 13.71 -8.44 -11.07
N GLY A 176 13.86 -7.99 -12.31
CA GLY A 176 15.09 -7.35 -12.79
C GLY A 176 15.35 -5.97 -12.17
N TRP A 177 14.30 -5.20 -11.89
CA TRP A 177 14.44 -3.81 -11.42
C TRP A 177 14.56 -3.65 -9.90
N TRP A 178 14.30 -4.72 -9.15
CA TRP A 178 14.25 -4.71 -7.70
C TRP A 178 15.26 -5.70 -7.09
N TYR A 179 15.71 -5.39 -5.88
CA TYR A 179 16.67 -6.17 -5.11
C TYR A 179 16.01 -6.76 -3.85
N PRO A 180 16.12 -8.08 -3.61
CA PRO A 180 15.65 -8.70 -2.38
C PRO A 180 16.44 -8.22 -1.16
N LEU A 181 15.76 -7.57 -0.22
CA LEU A 181 16.36 -7.07 1.03
C LEU A 181 16.32 -8.12 2.15
N ASP A 182 15.17 -8.78 2.30
CA ASP A 182 14.91 -9.82 3.29
C ASP A 182 13.89 -10.83 2.74
N GLY A 183 13.76 -11.97 3.42
CA GLY A 183 12.90 -13.02 2.94
C GLY A 183 12.88 -14.31 3.76
N ARG A 184 11.90 -15.15 3.46
CA ARG A 184 11.72 -16.44 4.11
C ARG A 184 10.96 -17.43 3.24
N VAL A 185 11.15 -18.70 3.54
CA VAL A 185 10.33 -19.80 3.03
C VAL A 185 9.05 -19.85 3.83
N ILE A 186 7.89 -19.67 3.17
CA ILE A 186 6.58 -19.71 3.83
C ILE A 186 5.92 -21.07 3.70
N GLU A 187 6.19 -21.79 2.62
CA GLU A 187 5.68 -23.13 2.37
C GLU A 187 6.78 -24.00 1.75
N GLN A 188 6.89 -25.25 2.19
CA GLN A 188 7.83 -26.21 1.63
C GLN A 188 7.26 -27.62 1.71
N THR A 189 7.25 -28.29 0.57
CA THR A 189 7.00 -29.72 0.40
C THR A 189 8.21 -30.36 -0.28
N ASP A 190 8.15 -31.67 -0.56
CA ASP A 190 9.23 -32.37 -1.24
C ASP A 190 9.43 -31.92 -2.69
N GLN A 191 8.38 -31.39 -3.33
CA GLN A 191 8.37 -31.01 -4.73
C GLN A 191 8.18 -29.52 -4.99
N PHE A 192 7.52 -28.80 -4.08
CA PHE A 192 7.18 -27.38 -4.24
C PHE A 192 7.62 -26.57 -3.02
N ALA A 193 7.98 -25.32 -3.25
CA ALA A 193 8.20 -24.38 -2.17
C ALA A 193 7.76 -22.97 -2.58
N THR A 194 7.38 -22.16 -1.60
CA THR A 194 7.05 -20.75 -1.79
C THR A 194 7.97 -19.91 -0.93
N VAL A 195 8.64 -18.95 -1.57
CA VAL A 195 9.56 -18.01 -0.92
C VAL A 195 8.99 -16.60 -1.05
N GLU A 196 8.96 -15.89 0.06
CA GLU A 196 8.49 -14.51 0.15
C GLU A 196 9.68 -13.58 0.33
N PHE A 197 9.77 -12.54 -0.51
CA PHE A 197 10.78 -11.49 -0.42
C PHE A 197 10.17 -10.11 -0.23
N GLU A 198 10.83 -9.32 0.60
CA GLU A 198 10.70 -7.87 0.64
C GLU A 198 11.75 -7.26 -0.28
N LEU A 199 11.31 -6.35 -1.15
CA LEU A 199 12.09 -5.80 -2.24
C LEU A 199 12.30 -4.30 -2.05
N GLN A 200 13.52 -3.86 -2.34
CA GLN A 200 13.86 -2.45 -2.53
C GLN A 200 14.20 -2.20 -4.00
N PRO A 201 13.86 -1.04 -4.57
CA PRO A 201 14.26 -0.75 -5.94
C PRO A 201 15.76 -0.55 -6.00
N ARG A 202 16.35 -0.93 -7.14
CA ARG A 202 17.79 -0.75 -7.36
C ARG A 202 18.15 0.71 -7.60
N ASP A 203 17.19 1.51 -8.05
CA ASP A 203 17.31 2.96 -8.15
C ASP A 203 16.68 3.67 -6.93
N SER A 204 17.33 4.74 -6.50
CA SER A 204 16.93 5.60 -5.37
C SER A 204 15.69 6.47 -5.63
N SER A 205 15.17 6.47 -6.86
CA SER A 205 14.03 7.29 -7.28
C SER A 205 12.70 6.90 -6.61
N ASN A 206 12.55 5.65 -6.17
CA ASN A 206 11.31 5.16 -5.57
C ASN A 206 11.56 4.60 -4.14
N PRO A 207 11.19 5.29 -3.06
CA PRO A 207 11.47 4.79 -1.70
C PRO A 207 10.50 3.70 -1.22
N GLY A 208 9.58 3.22 -2.06
CA GLY A 208 8.59 2.22 -1.68
C GLY A 208 9.18 0.82 -1.60
N LEU A 209 8.92 0.09 -0.51
CA LEU A 209 9.15 -1.35 -0.43
C LEU A 209 8.02 -2.08 -1.17
N ARG A 210 8.34 -3.19 -1.85
CA ARG A 210 7.36 -4.07 -2.51
C ARG A 210 7.57 -5.52 -2.07
N GLY A 211 6.55 -6.35 -2.17
CA GLY A 211 6.65 -7.78 -1.91
C GLY A 211 6.60 -8.63 -3.19
N ILE A 212 7.29 -9.76 -3.19
CA ILE A 212 7.14 -10.79 -4.23
C ILE A 212 7.10 -12.19 -3.62
N HIS A 213 6.24 -13.05 -4.17
CA HIS A 213 6.22 -14.48 -3.91
C HIS A 213 6.82 -15.23 -5.09
N TRP A 214 7.83 -16.04 -4.79
CA TRP A 214 8.43 -16.99 -5.71
C TRP A 214 7.87 -18.38 -5.45
N GLY A 215 7.30 -18.99 -6.48
CA GLY A 215 7.02 -20.43 -6.50
C GLY A 215 8.21 -21.18 -7.09
N LEU A 216 8.67 -22.19 -6.37
CA LEU A 216 9.73 -23.10 -6.77
C LEU A 216 9.18 -24.51 -6.94
N VAL A 217 9.77 -25.23 -7.89
CA VAL A 217 9.50 -26.64 -8.15
C VAL A 217 10.81 -27.41 -8.23
N LYS A 218 10.82 -28.63 -7.73
CA LYS A 218 11.99 -29.50 -7.73
C LYS A 218 12.01 -30.34 -9.02
N ALA A 219 12.88 -29.96 -9.95
CA ALA A 219 13.11 -30.68 -11.20
C ALA A 219 14.36 -31.56 -11.06
N GLY A 220 14.16 -32.85 -10.76
CA GLY A 220 15.25 -33.77 -10.41
C GLY A 220 15.88 -33.40 -9.06
N ASN A 221 17.19 -33.11 -9.06
CA ASN A 221 17.92 -32.70 -7.84
C ASN A 221 18.10 -31.19 -7.70
N LYS A 222 17.47 -30.38 -8.56
CA LYS A 222 17.61 -28.92 -8.54
C LYS A 222 16.26 -28.25 -8.36
N TRP A 223 16.25 -27.18 -7.58
CA TRP A 223 15.11 -26.28 -7.49
C TRP A 223 15.14 -25.30 -8.65
N LYS A 224 13.97 -25.06 -9.24
CA LYS A 224 13.74 -24.12 -10.32
C LYS A 224 12.59 -23.20 -9.94
N VAL A 225 12.61 -21.98 -10.45
CA VAL A 225 11.53 -21.01 -10.28
C VAL A 225 10.48 -21.22 -11.38
N TRP A 226 9.21 -21.04 -11.07
CA TRP A 226 8.13 -21.16 -12.06
C TRP A 226 7.02 -20.11 -11.91
N LYS A 227 6.96 -19.45 -10.76
CA LYS A 227 5.94 -18.45 -10.42
C LYS A 227 6.59 -17.26 -9.73
N TRP A 228 6.19 -16.05 -10.10
CA TRP A 228 6.61 -14.80 -9.49
C TRP A 228 5.42 -13.84 -9.47
N GLU A 229 4.84 -13.61 -8.30
CA GLU A 229 3.65 -12.77 -8.15
C GLU A 229 3.89 -11.67 -7.13
N ARG A 230 3.29 -10.51 -7.38
CA ARG A 230 3.34 -9.40 -6.42
C ARG A 230 2.64 -9.83 -5.13
N TRP A 231 3.37 -9.79 -4.04
CA TRP A 231 2.82 -9.90 -2.71
C TRP A 231 2.60 -8.50 -2.15
N ILE A 232 1.38 -8.23 -1.68
CA ILE A 232 1.05 -6.99 -0.97
C ILE A 232 1.06 -7.33 0.52
N SER A 233 2.04 -6.81 1.24
CA SER A 233 2.11 -7.02 2.70
C SER A 233 0.90 -6.40 3.41
N ASP A 234 0.52 -6.91 4.58
CA ASP A 234 -0.56 -6.32 5.38
C ASP A 234 -0.30 -4.83 5.69
N ALA A 235 0.97 -4.46 5.87
CA ALA A 235 1.39 -3.07 6.06
C ALA A 235 1.19 -2.22 4.81
N GLU A 236 1.55 -2.74 3.63
CA GLU A 236 1.30 -2.08 2.34
C GLU A 236 -0.20 -2.00 2.03
N ALA A 237 -0.96 -3.07 2.27
CA ALA A 237 -2.41 -3.08 2.14
C ALA A 237 -3.06 -2.04 3.06
N ALA A 238 -2.67 -2.00 4.34
CA ALA A 238 -3.14 -0.99 5.28
C ALA A 238 -2.71 0.44 4.90
N ALA A 239 -1.49 0.62 4.38
CA ALA A 239 -0.99 1.90 3.89
C ALA A 239 -1.73 2.36 2.63
N ASN A 240 -2.05 1.43 1.72
CA ASN A 240 -2.83 1.69 0.51
C ASN A 240 -4.27 2.04 0.87
N VAL A 241 -4.89 1.34 1.82
CA VAL A 241 -6.20 1.71 2.38
C VAL A 241 -6.15 3.09 3.02
N ARG A 242 -5.07 3.43 3.75
CA ARG A 242 -4.89 4.78 4.33
C ARG A 242 -4.68 5.86 3.27
N ARG A 243 -3.87 5.60 2.23
CA ARG A 243 -3.62 6.52 1.11
C ARG A 243 -4.88 6.76 0.29
N THR A 244 -5.64 5.71 0.00
CA THR A 244 -6.93 5.81 -0.70
C THR A 244 -7.97 6.51 0.17
N ALA A 245 -7.98 6.30 1.48
CA ALA A 245 -8.81 7.04 2.43
C ALA A 245 -8.34 8.49 2.71
N SER A 246 -7.17 8.91 2.23
CA SER A 246 -6.57 10.22 2.51
C SER A 246 -6.45 11.16 1.31
N LYS A 247 -7.16 10.92 0.20
CA LYS A 247 -7.22 11.91 -0.90
C LYS A 247 -8.28 12.99 -0.64
N THR A 248 -8.45 13.40 0.60
CA THR A 248 -9.25 14.60 0.91
C THR A 248 -8.44 15.83 0.53
N VAL A 249 -8.86 16.54 -0.51
CA VAL A 249 -8.25 17.79 -0.96
C VAL A 249 -9.16 18.94 -0.54
N LYS A 250 -8.59 19.93 0.13
CA LYS A 250 -9.28 21.21 0.37
C LYS A 250 -9.10 22.07 -0.88
N LYS A 251 -10.19 22.33 -1.60
CA LYS A 251 -10.21 23.14 -2.81
C LYS A 251 -10.91 24.47 -2.52
N SER A 252 -10.34 25.56 -3.03
CA SER A 252 -11.04 26.85 -3.12
C SER A 252 -11.68 26.93 -4.50
N LEU A 253 -12.98 27.12 -4.56
CA LEU A 253 -13.71 27.34 -5.82
C LEU A 253 -13.50 28.78 -6.32
N SER A 254 -13.87 29.06 -7.57
CA SER A 254 -13.73 30.38 -8.20
C SER A 254 -14.44 31.52 -7.45
N ASP A 255 -15.45 31.22 -6.63
CA ASP A 255 -16.18 32.19 -5.80
C ASP A 255 -15.57 32.40 -4.40
N GLY A 256 -14.41 31.78 -4.12
CA GLY A 256 -13.73 31.83 -2.83
C GLY A 256 -14.27 30.87 -1.77
N SER A 257 -15.30 30.07 -2.08
CA SER A 257 -15.80 29.05 -1.16
C SER A 257 -14.80 27.88 -1.02
N LEU A 258 -14.65 27.37 0.20
CA LEU A 258 -13.75 26.26 0.52
C LEU A 258 -14.56 24.97 0.65
N VAL A 259 -14.18 23.96 -0.13
CA VAL A 259 -14.84 22.65 -0.17
C VAL A 259 -13.83 21.54 0.07
N LEU A 260 -14.31 20.42 0.62
CA LEU A 260 -13.51 19.21 0.84
C LEU A 260 -13.96 18.16 -0.15
N GLU A 261 -13.01 17.69 -0.95
CA GLU A 261 -13.25 16.77 -2.07
C GLU A 261 -12.46 15.49 -1.87
N SER A 262 -13.00 14.35 -2.28
CA SER A 262 -12.24 13.10 -2.45
C SER A 262 -12.23 12.71 -3.92
N GLU A 263 -11.18 11.98 -4.34
CA GLU A 263 -11.09 11.48 -5.70
C GLU A 263 -12.20 10.44 -6.00
N PRO A 264 -12.93 10.58 -7.13
CA PRO A 264 -13.95 9.63 -7.54
C PRO A 264 -13.38 8.23 -7.78
N ARG A 265 -14.11 7.20 -7.35
CA ARG A 265 -13.74 5.78 -7.53
C ARG A 265 -14.97 4.90 -7.46
N THR A 266 -14.89 3.67 -7.96
CA THR A 266 -15.98 2.71 -7.75
C THR A 266 -16.08 2.33 -6.28
N LEU A 267 -17.23 2.58 -5.68
CA LEU A 267 -17.55 2.20 -4.31
C LEU A 267 -18.20 0.81 -4.30
N PRO A 268 -17.82 -0.08 -3.36
CA PRO A 268 -18.51 -1.35 -3.19
C PRO A 268 -19.90 -1.14 -2.58
N HIS A 269 -20.77 -2.14 -2.75
CA HIS A 269 -22.00 -2.26 -1.97
C HIS A 269 -21.71 -2.22 -0.46
N ASP A 270 -22.67 -1.78 0.36
CA ASP A 270 -22.49 -1.77 1.81
C ASP A 270 -22.26 -3.21 2.31
N PRO A 271 -21.27 -3.45 3.19
CA PRO A 271 -20.93 -4.79 3.67
C PRO A 271 -22.06 -5.49 4.43
N THR A 272 -23.09 -4.76 4.87
CA THR A 272 -24.28 -5.31 5.52
C THR A 272 -25.38 -5.72 4.53
N THR A 273 -25.22 -5.43 3.25
CA THR A 273 -26.19 -5.72 2.19
C THR A 273 -26.10 -7.17 1.75
N SER A 274 -27.23 -7.88 1.70
CA SER A 274 -27.28 -9.22 1.10
C SER A 274 -27.14 -9.14 -0.43
N ALA A 275 -26.72 -10.23 -1.08
CA ALA A 275 -26.57 -10.27 -2.53
C ALA A 275 -27.91 -9.99 -3.27
N GLU A 276 -29.03 -10.46 -2.74
CA GLU A 276 -30.36 -10.19 -3.29
C GLU A 276 -30.73 -8.70 -3.19
N LEU A 277 -30.45 -8.07 -2.05
CA LEU A 277 -30.71 -6.66 -1.85
C LEU A 277 -29.77 -5.79 -2.70
N ALA A 278 -28.51 -6.20 -2.88
CA ALA A 278 -27.57 -5.53 -3.76
C ALA A 278 -28.07 -5.52 -5.22
N ALA A 279 -28.50 -6.67 -5.74
CA ALA A 279 -29.07 -6.77 -7.09
C ALA A 279 -30.36 -5.94 -7.23
N ARG A 280 -31.18 -5.86 -6.16
CA ARG A 280 -32.37 -5.03 -6.13
C ARG A 280 -32.02 -3.54 -6.18
N ILE A 281 -31.04 -3.09 -5.40
CA ILE A 281 -30.53 -1.71 -5.41
C ILE A 281 -30.04 -1.36 -6.82
N ASP A 282 -29.23 -2.21 -7.43
CA ASP A 282 -28.70 -1.97 -8.78
C ASP A 282 -29.84 -1.78 -9.80
N THR A 283 -30.89 -2.60 -9.69
CA THR A 283 -32.08 -2.48 -10.55
C THR A 283 -32.84 -1.17 -10.32
N LEU A 284 -33.04 -0.79 -9.05
CA LEU A 284 -33.77 0.43 -8.70
C LEU A 284 -33.01 1.70 -9.11
N VAL A 285 -31.68 1.72 -8.92
CA VAL A 285 -30.82 2.83 -9.35
C VAL A 285 -30.83 2.95 -10.87
N ALA A 286 -30.76 1.83 -11.60
CA ALA A 286 -30.89 1.85 -13.06
C ALA A 286 -32.25 2.39 -13.52
N GLN A 287 -33.35 2.03 -12.85
CA GLN A 287 -34.69 2.56 -13.13
C GLN A 287 -34.82 4.05 -12.81
N LEU A 288 -34.20 4.51 -11.72
CA LEU A 288 -34.18 5.93 -11.35
C LEU A 288 -33.49 6.78 -12.43
N GLY A 289 -32.48 6.23 -13.10
CA GLY A 289 -31.76 6.86 -14.20
C GLY A 289 -32.41 6.70 -15.59
N ASP A 290 -33.58 6.07 -15.72
CA ASP A 290 -34.25 5.94 -17.02
C ASP A 290 -35.11 7.19 -17.31
N PRO A 291 -34.71 8.06 -18.28
CA PRO A 291 -35.45 9.28 -18.60
C PRO A 291 -36.84 8.99 -19.20
N ASN A 292 -37.08 7.77 -19.68
CA ASN A 292 -38.35 7.36 -20.27
C ASN A 292 -39.32 6.74 -19.24
N LEU A 293 -38.89 6.57 -17.99
CA LEU A 293 -39.73 5.97 -16.97
C LEU A 293 -40.88 6.92 -16.58
N PRO A 294 -42.16 6.51 -16.73
CA PRO A 294 -43.28 7.38 -16.39
C PRO A 294 -43.27 7.73 -14.89
N PRO A 295 -43.70 8.94 -14.48
CA PRO A 295 -43.70 9.35 -13.07
C PRO A 295 -44.40 8.36 -12.12
N ARG A 296 -45.48 7.72 -12.59
CA ARG A 296 -46.21 6.68 -11.81
C ARG A 296 -45.37 5.45 -11.46
N LYS A 297 -44.35 5.15 -12.25
CA LYS A 297 -43.39 4.06 -12.00
C LYS A 297 -42.13 4.57 -11.29
N LEU A 298 -41.78 5.83 -11.46
CA LEU A 298 -40.65 6.46 -10.79
C LEU A 298 -40.90 6.69 -9.29
N THR A 299 -42.12 7.07 -8.89
CA THR A 299 -42.45 7.30 -7.48
C THR A 299 -42.22 6.06 -6.61
N PRO A 300 -42.72 4.85 -6.96
CA PRO A 300 -42.41 3.64 -6.19
C PRO A 300 -40.91 3.32 -6.12
N VAL A 301 -40.15 3.60 -7.17
CA VAL A 301 -38.69 3.39 -7.18
C VAL A 301 -38.01 4.31 -6.16
N ARG A 302 -38.38 5.60 -6.13
CA ARG A 302 -37.85 6.55 -5.13
C ARG A 302 -38.24 6.12 -3.72
N GLU A 303 -39.50 5.80 -3.47
CA GLU A 303 -39.98 5.35 -2.16
C GLU A 303 -39.25 4.10 -1.67
N GLU A 304 -38.99 3.13 -2.56
CA GLU A 304 -38.25 1.92 -2.23
C GLU A 304 -36.77 2.22 -1.92
N LEU A 305 -36.12 3.11 -2.70
CA LEU A 305 -34.75 3.54 -2.42
C LEU A 305 -34.62 4.31 -1.09
N ILE A 306 -35.61 5.14 -0.75
CA ILE A 306 -35.69 5.81 0.57
C ILE A 306 -35.81 4.77 1.68
N ALA A 307 -36.71 3.79 1.51
CA ALA A 307 -36.93 2.74 2.49
C ALA A 307 -35.70 1.85 2.70
N ILE A 308 -34.93 1.59 1.63
CA ILE A 308 -33.62 0.92 1.74
C ILE A 308 -32.64 1.81 2.51
N GLY A 309 -32.53 3.09 2.11
CA GLY A 309 -31.71 4.07 2.79
C GLY A 309 -30.20 3.87 2.60
N LYS A 310 -29.46 3.75 3.70
CA LYS A 310 -27.99 3.69 3.72
C LYS A 310 -27.34 2.69 2.75
N PRO A 311 -27.84 1.44 2.59
CA PRO A 311 -27.27 0.49 1.65
C PRO A 311 -27.28 0.94 0.19
N ALA A 312 -28.23 1.79 -0.21
CA ALA A 312 -28.34 2.29 -1.59
C ALA A 312 -27.32 3.40 -1.92
N THR A 313 -26.83 4.11 -0.91
CA THR A 313 -25.98 5.30 -1.07
C THR A 313 -24.69 5.07 -1.89
N PRO A 314 -23.89 4.00 -1.70
CA PRO A 314 -22.66 3.80 -2.49
C PRO A 314 -22.94 3.68 -3.99
N ILE A 315 -24.03 3.00 -4.35
CA ILE A 315 -24.40 2.75 -5.75
C ILE A 315 -24.95 4.02 -6.41
N LEU A 316 -25.75 4.79 -5.67
CA LEU A 316 -26.19 6.12 -6.12
C LEU A 316 -25.01 7.08 -6.37
N ILE A 317 -23.97 7.06 -5.52
CA ILE A 317 -22.75 7.86 -5.73
C ILE A 317 -21.99 7.40 -6.97
N ASN A 318 -21.86 6.08 -7.19
CA ASN A 318 -21.24 5.55 -8.41
C ASN A 318 -21.99 6.00 -9.67
N GLU A 319 -23.32 5.91 -9.65
CA GLU A 319 -24.13 6.25 -10.81
C GLU A 319 -24.19 7.76 -11.08
N LEU A 320 -24.15 8.58 -10.03
CA LEU A 320 -23.96 10.03 -10.14
C LEU A 320 -22.66 10.35 -10.91
N TRP A 321 -21.56 9.68 -10.56
CA TRP A 321 -20.26 9.87 -11.23
C TRP A 321 -20.26 9.35 -12.67
N ASN A 322 -20.91 8.22 -12.94
CA ASN A 322 -21.05 7.69 -14.30
C ASN A 322 -21.85 8.64 -15.19
N SER A 323 -22.98 9.14 -14.68
CA SER A 323 -23.83 10.11 -15.38
C SER A 323 -23.07 11.40 -15.72
N TYR A 324 -22.19 11.86 -14.83
CA TYR A 324 -21.32 13.01 -15.11
C TYR A 324 -20.29 12.72 -16.22
N LYS A 325 -19.66 11.53 -16.22
CA LYS A 325 -18.75 11.16 -17.32
C LYS A 325 -19.49 11.06 -18.66
N GLU A 326 -20.72 10.52 -18.67
CA GLU A 326 -21.58 10.51 -19.86
C GLU A 326 -21.88 11.94 -20.35
N LEU A 327 -22.20 12.85 -19.42
CA LEU A 327 -22.46 14.25 -19.71
C LEU A 327 -21.24 14.93 -20.34
N GLU A 328 -20.05 14.77 -19.76
CA GLU A 328 -18.80 15.32 -20.29
C GLU A 328 -18.47 14.76 -21.68
N ALA A 329 -18.68 13.45 -21.88
CA ALA A 329 -18.48 12.82 -23.18
C ALA A 329 -19.47 13.35 -24.23
N ALA A 330 -20.74 13.52 -23.88
CA ALA A 330 -21.76 14.11 -24.74
C ALA A 330 -21.43 15.57 -25.09
N LYS A 331 -21.01 16.38 -24.10
CA LYS A 331 -20.57 17.77 -24.27
C LYS A 331 -19.39 17.86 -25.24
N ALA A 332 -18.38 17.01 -25.07
CA ALA A 332 -17.21 16.94 -25.96
C ALA A 332 -17.57 16.52 -27.39
N ALA A 333 -18.55 15.63 -27.55
CA ALA A 333 -19.03 15.18 -28.86
C ALA A 333 -20.03 16.15 -29.53
N GLY A 334 -20.47 17.22 -28.84
CA GLY A 334 -21.55 18.10 -29.31
C GLY A 334 -22.90 17.40 -29.42
N GLY A 335 -23.10 16.33 -28.64
CA GLY A 335 -24.32 15.53 -28.61
C GLY A 335 -25.42 16.08 -27.69
N ASP A 336 -26.52 15.35 -27.61
CA ASP A 336 -27.59 15.66 -26.67
C ASP A 336 -27.16 15.32 -25.24
N MET A 337 -27.27 16.30 -24.34
CA MET A 337 -26.90 16.20 -22.93
C MET A 337 -28.10 15.90 -22.02
N TYR A 338 -29.32 15.95 -22.56
CA TYR A 338 -30.55 15.91 -21.77
C TYR A 338 -30.65 14.66 -20.89
N GLU A 339 -30.41 13.48 -21.45
CA GLU A 339 -30.51 12.22 -20.69
C GLU A 339 -29.54 12.17 -19.51
N SER A 340 -28.26 12.53 -19.72
CA SER A 340 -27.25 12.54 -18.66
C SER A 340 -27.53 13.60 -17.60
N GLN A 341 -28.08 14.77 -17.98
CA GLN A 341 -28.50 15.80 -17.02
C GLN A 341 -29.69 15.33 -16.14
N VAL A 342 -30.66 14.66 -16.74
CA VAL A 342 -31.81 14.08 -16.02
C VAL A 342 -31.33 13.03 -15.02
N LYS A 343 -30.47 12.10 -15.46
CA LYS A 343 -29.86 11.09 -14.58
C LYS A 343 -29.12 11.73 -13.41
N LEU A 344 -28.22 12.67 -13.69
CA LEU A 344 -27.40 13.33 -12.68
C LEU A 344 -28.28 14.01 -11.62
N THR A 345 -29.31 14.75 -12.05
CA THR A 345 -30.27 15.40 -11.14
C THR A 345 -31.00 14.39 -10.28
N ALA A 346 -31.52 13.31 -10.89
CA ALA A 346 -32.25 12.26 -10.16
C ALA A 346 -31.37 11.60 -9.08
N MET A 347 -30.11 11.28 -9.41
CA MET A 347 -29.18 10.69 -8.44
C MET A 347 -28.84 11.67 -7.30
N ALA A 348 -28.58 12.94 -7.63
CA ALA A 348 -28.25 13.96 -6.64
C ALA A 348 -29.41 14.24 -5.67
N GLU A 349 -30.65 14.32 -6.17
CA GLU A 349 -31.86 14.46 -5.35
C GLU A 349 -32.06 13.24 -4.45
N MET A 350 -31.92 12.02 -5.00
CA MET A 350 -32.11 10.79 -4.22
C MET A 350 -31.07 10.68 -3.09
N LEU A 351 -29.81 11.03 -3.37
CA LEU A 351 -28.77 11.07 -2.34
C LEU A 351 -29.12 12.06 -1.22
N LYS A 352 -29.63 13.24 -1.58
CA LYS A 352 -30.11 14.23 -0.61
C LYS A 352 -31.30 13.70 0.21
N GLU A 353 -32.28 13.08 -0.44
CA GLU A 353 -33.45 12.50 0.21
C GLU A 353 -33.12 11.35 1.16
N ILE A 354 -32.06 10.57 0.89
CA ILE A 354 -31.64 9.47 1.77
C ILE A 354 -30.79 9.96 2.93
N THR A 355 -29.90 10.94 2.69
CA THR A 355 -28.83 11.28 3.64
C THR A 355 -29.01 12.61 4.36
N ASP A 356 -29.96 13.43 3.91
CA ASP A 356 -30.13 14.85 4.27
C ASP A 356 -28.85 15.70 4.06
N TYR A 357 -27.84 15.14 3.38
CA TYR A 357 -26.62 15.84 3.04
C TYR A 357 -26.79 16.53 1.69
N SER A 358 -26.36 17.80 1.64
CA SER A 358 -26.30 18.57 0.40
C SER A 358 -24.87 18.94 0.07
N THR A 359 -24.54 18.87 -1.22
CA THR A 359 -23.26 19.29 -1.79
C THR A 359 -23.47 20.46 -2.73
N THR A 360 -22.40 20.99 -3.32
CA THR A 360 -22.50 22.05 -4.33
C THR A 360 -22.93 21.54 -5.72
N VAL A 361 -23.44 20.31 -5.85
CA VAL A 361 -23.93 19.79 -7.13
C VAL A 361 -25.08 20.68 -7.60
N ALA A 362 -24.85 21.41 -8.70
CA ALA A 362 -25.86 22.18 -9.40
C ALA A 362 -25.53 22.14 -10.90
N LEU A 363 -26.52 21.79 -11.73
CA LEU A 363 -26.36 21.82 -13.18
C LEU A 363 -26.27 23.25 -13.70
N GLU A 364 -25.60 23.45 -14.85
CA GLU A 364 -25.55 24.74 -15.55
C GLU A 364 -26.95 25.30 -15.84
N SER A 365 -27.90 24.43 -16.17
CA SER A 365 -29.32 24.77 -16.39
C SER A 365 -30.03 25.33 -15.15
N MET A 366 -29.45 25.14 -13.96
CA MET A 366 -29.92 25.68 -12.68
C MET A 366 -29.00 26.79 -12.12
N GLY A 367 -28.11 27.34 -12.97
CA GLY A 367 -27.16 28.38 -12.58
C GLY A 367 -25.86 27.87 -11.95
N GLY A 368 -25.58 26.57 -12.05
CA GLY A 368 -24.30 25.97 -11.66
C GLY A 368 -23.18 26.25 -12.66
N THR A 369 -21.94 25.97 -12.25
CA THR A 369 -20.76 25.96 -13.14
C THR A 369 -20.23 24.53 -13.26
N ASP A 370 -19.56 24.18 -14.36
CA ASP A 370 -18.88 22.88 -14.51
C ASP A 370 -17.99 22.57 -13.30
N GLU A 371 -17.27 23.58 -12.80
CA GLU A 371 -16.43 23.46 -11.60
C GLU A 371 -17.25 23.04 -10.37
N ARG A 372 -18.43 23.64 -10.15
CA ARG A 372 -19.30 23.31 -9.01
C ARG A 372 -19.95 21.94 -9.15
N LEU A 373 -20.30 21.57 -10.38
CA LEU A 373 -20.85 20.26 -10.69
C LEU A 373 -19.85 19.16 -10.35
N GLU A 374 -18.63 19.24 -10.89
CA GLU A 374 -17.57 18.28 -10.63
C GLU A 374 -17.18 18.26 -9.14
N SER A 375 -17.01 19.45 -8.53
CA SER A 375 -16.69 19.59 -7.12
C SER A 375 -17.77 18.97 -6.22
N GLY A 376 -19.04 19.22 -6.53
CA GLY A 376 -20.16 18.69 -5.77
C GLY A 376 -20.20 17.16 -5.80
N ILE A 377 -19.86 16.54 -6.93
CA ILE A 377 -19.78 15.09 -7.03
C ILE A 377 -18.59 14.56 -6.19
N LYS A 378 -17.43 15.23 -6.24
CA LYS A 378 -16.28 14.86 -5.41
C LYS A 378 -16.53 15.03 -3.90
N GLN A 379 -17.40 15.95 -3.51
CA GLN A 379 -17.86 16.10 -2.13
C GLN A 379 -18.69 14.90 -1.65
N TRP A 380 -19.43 14.21 -2.55
CA TRP A 380 -20.12 12.97 -2.19
C TRP A 380 -19.15 11.84 -1.87
N PHE A 381 -18.05 11.71 -2.62
CA PHE A 381 -16.98 10.76 -2.28
C PHE A 381 -16.31 11.10 -0.95
N TYR A 382 -16.11 12.40 -0.67
CA TYR A 382 -15.59 12.84 0.62
C TYR A 382 -16.54 12.48 1.77
N TRP A 383 -17.83 12.76 1.59
CA TRP A 383 -18.87 12.39 2.56
C TRP A 383 -18.88 10.88 2.79
N TYR A 384 -18.76 10.08 1.73
CA TYR A 384 -18.70 8.63 1.85
C TYR A 384 -17.51 8.20 2.72
N ASP A 385 -16.32 8.74 2.46
CA ASP A 385 -15.10 8.39 3.18
C ASP A 385 -15.15 8.73 4.66
N LYS A 386 -15.76 9.86 5.03
CA LYS A 386 -15.72 10.38 6.40
C LYS A 386 -16.97 10.08 7.22
N LYS A 387 -18.15 10.11 6.61
CA LYS A 387 -19.44 10.10 7.32
C LYS A 387 -20.21 8.80 7.15
N TYR A 388 -20.09 8.10 6.01
CA TYR A 388 -20.92 6.93 5.70
C TYR A 388 -20.92 5.84 6.78
N LYS A 389 -19.76 5.53 7.37
CA LYS A 389 -19.67 4.49 8.41
C LYS A 389 -20.51 4.81 9.64
N ARG A 390 -20.62 6.09 10.01
CA ARG A 390 -21.37 6.57 11.19
C ARG A 390 -22.83 6.91 10.87
N PHE A 391 -23.13 7.15 9.60
CA PHE A 391 -24.48 7.41 9.12
C PHE A 391 -25.39 6.21 9.41
N LYS A 392 -26.61 6.47 9.92
CA LYS A 392 -27.60 5.44 10.30
C LYS A 392 -28.94 5.57 9.57
N GLY A 393 -29.06 6.50 8.62
CA GLY A 393 -30.35 6.89 8.04
C GLY A 393 -30.83 8.24 8.58
N ILE A 394 -31.99 8.68 8.10
CA ILE A 394 -32.70 9.86 8.62
C ILE A 394 -33.35 9.47 9.95
N ASP A 395 -32.99 10.17 11.02
CA ASP A 395 -33.61 10.02 12.33
C ASP A 395 -34.83 10.96 12.36
N GLU A 396 -36.06 10.41 12.40
CA GLU A 396 -37.30 11.21 12.38
C GLU A 396 -37.40 12.18 13.58
N GLU A 397 -36.69 11.91 14.68
CA GLU A 397 -36.64 12.76 15.87
C GLU A 397 -35.63 13.94 15.78
N ALA A 398 -34.78 14.00 14.75
CA ALA A 398 -33.78 15.06 14.56
C ALA A 398 -34.26 16.22 13.66
N GLN A 399 -35.57 16.33 13.40
CA GLN A 399 -36.17 17.30 12.47
C GLN A 399 -36.15 18.78 12.96
N VAL A 400 -35.29 19.14 13.89
CA VAL A 400 -35.15 20.51 14.42
C VAL A 400 -33.66 20.90 14.50
N ASP A 401 -33.01 21.11 13.35
CA ASP A 401 -32.07 22.23 13.05
C ASP A 401 -31.37 21.99 11.70
N GLY A 402 -32.13 22.15 10.61
CA GLY A 402 -31.63 21.92 9.24
C GLY A 402 -31.12 23.18 8.56
N LEU A 403 -30.23 23.95 9.19
CA LEU A 403 -29.56 25.08 8.53
C LEU A 403 -28.23 25.48 9.19
N GLU A 404 -27.36 24.51 9.48
CA GLU A 404 -25.94 24.81 9.72
C GLU A 404 -25.03 24.02 8.77
N ALA A 405 -24.65 24.68 7.69
CA ALA A 405 -23.48 24.32 6.91
C ALA A 405 -22.24 24.40 7.82
N ILE A 406 -21.59 23.27 8.07
CA ILE A 406 -20.20 23.16 8.56
C ILE A 406 -19.89 24.11 9.74
N THR A 407 -20.49 23.86 10.90
CA THR A 407 -20.15 24.55 12.16
C THR A 407 -19.49 23.65 13.18
N ASP A 408 -19.04 22.46 12.82
CA ASP A 408 -18.16 21.71 13.73
C ASP A 408 -16.71 22.22 13.63
N LEU A 409 -16.51 23.43 14.15
CA LEU A 409 -15.21 24.08 14.36
C LEU A 409 -14.29 23.30 15.31
N SER A 410 -14.75 22.19 15.90
CA SER A 410 -13.97 21.37 16.81
C SER A 410 -12.91 20.51 16.12
N GLU A 411 -13.01 20.31 14.80
CA GLU A 411 -12.03 19.55 14.02
C GLU A 411 -10.94 20.43 13.35
N LEU A 412 -11.07 21.77 13.42
CA LEU A 412 -10.10 22.71 12.88
C LEU A 412 -8.99 22.97 13.89
N THR A 413 -7.73 22.97 13.44
CA THR A 413 -6.63 23.42 14.28
C THR A 413 -6.82 24.91 14.63
N GLU A 414 -6.28 25.35 15.77
CA GLU A 414 -6.47 26.73 16.25
C GLU A 414 -6.03 27.80 15.24
N LYS A 415 -5.06 27.45 14.37
CA LYS A 415 -4.62 28.30 13.26
C LYS A 415 -5.69 28.43 12.17
N GLU A 416 -6.34 27.33 11.80
CA GLU A 416 -7.36 27.30 10.76
C GLU A 416 -8.66 27.97 11.21
N ARG A 417 -9.00 27.89 12.50
CA ARG A 417 -10.12 28.64 13.08
C ARG A 417 -9.93 30.15 12.93
N ARG A 418 -8.70 30.64 13.16
CA ARG A 418 -8.36 32.06 12.99
C ARG A 418 -8.39 32.50 11.53
N GLU A 419 -7.96 31.66 10.60
CA GLU A 419 -8.02 31.95 9.16
C GLU A 419 -9.47 32.00 8.65
N TYR A 420 -10.32 31.09 9.12
CA TYR A 420 -11.76 31.08 8.81
C TYR A 420 -12.47 32.32 9.37
N GLU A 421 -12.23 32.67 10.64
CA GLU A 421 -12.80 33.89 11.25
C GLU A 421 -12.32 35.16 10.55
N LYS A 422 -11.09 35.18 10.04
CA LYS A 422 -10.56 36.31 9.26
C LYS A 422 -11.28 36.45 7.92
N ALA A 423 -11.41 35.36 7.15
CA ALA A 423 -12.12 35.37 5.87
C ALA A 423 -13.61 35.74 6.02
N LYS A 424 -14.26 35.28 7.10
CA LYS A 424 -15.64 35.64 7.41
C LYS A 424 -15.80 37.14 7.68
N ARG A 425 -14.87 37.76 8.43
CA ARG A 425 -14.88 39.21 8.69
C ARG A 425 -14.63 40.03 7.42
N GLU A 426 -13.77 39.57 6.53
CA GLU A 426 -13.51 40.22 5.25
C GLU A 426 -14.78 40.22 4.36
N GLN A 427 -15.51 39.10 4.30
CA GLN A 427 -16.80 39.04 3.59
C GLN A 427 -17.90 39.92 4.21
N GLU A 428 -17.97 40.01 5.53
CA GLU A 428 -18.93 40.90 6.21
C GLU A 428 -18.59 42.39 6.00
N GLN A 429 -17.31 42.73 5.82
CA GLN A 429 -16.88 44.09 5.48
C GLN A 429 -17.14 44.44 4.02
N GLU A 430 -17.00 43.49 3.09
CA GLU A 430 -17.36 43.69 1.67
C GLU A 430 -18.86 43.83 1.44
N LYS A 431 -19.70 43.20 2.28
CA LYS A 431 -21.18 43.34 2.19
C LYS A 431 -21.71 44.63 2.81
N ASN A 432 -20.94 45.28 3.68
CA ASN A 432 -21.34 46.50 4.39
C ASN A 432 -20.74 47.78 3.77
N ASN A 433 -19.92 47.66 2.74
CA ASN A 433 -19.48 48.74 1.86
C ASN A 433 -20.23 48.66 0.54
#